data_AF-A0A9D6C9N4-F1
#
_entry.id   AF-A0A9D6C9N4-F1
#
_cell.length_a   1.000
_cell.length_b   1.000
_cell.length_c   1.000
_cell.angle_alpha   90.00
_cell.angle_beta   90.00
_cell.angle_gamma   90.00
#
_symmetry.space_group_name_H-M   'P 1'
#
loop_
_entity.id
_entity.type
_entity.pdbx_description
1 polymer ?
#
loop_
_entity_poly.entity_id
_entity_poly.type
_entity_poly.pdbx_seq_one_letter_code
_entity_poly.pdbx_strand_id
1 'polypeptide(L)' 'MGKVPLVSDDILGPSEAFRHQMDYYSHSRDTPRMIEKLASLQPGMLACMHGSAWSGDGAGLLRSLGEALARQ' A
#
# COMPACT_ATOMS: atom_id res chain seq x y z
N MET A 1 -10.45 -0.76 13.59
CA MET A 1 -9.86 0.56 13.34
C MET A 1 -8.65 0.74 14.25
N GLY A 2 -7.54 1.24 13.73
CA GLY A 2 -6.22 1.20 14.37
C GLY A 2 -6.21 1.85 15.76
N LYS A 3 -5.72 1.12 16.77
CA LYS A 3 -5.60 1.62 18.16
C LYS A 3 -4.48 2.64 18.34
N VAL A 4 -3.53 2.69 17.40
CA VAL A 4 -2.37 3.57 17.41
C VAL A 4 -2.42 4.44 16.15
N PRO A 5 -2.20 5.76 16.23
CA PRO A 5 -2.38 6.65 15.09
C PRO A 5 -1.28 6.51 14.02
N LEU A 6 -0.07 6.13 14.40
CA LEU A 6 1.09 5.95 13.52
C LEU A 6 1.78 4.63 13.84
N VAL A 7 2.09 3.86 12.79
CA VAL A 7 2.77 2.57 12.89
C VAL A 7 3.93 2.48 11.91
N SER A 8 4.78 1.47 12.07
CA SER A 8 5.95 1.22 11.20
C SER A 8 6.18 -0.27 10.93
N ASP A 9 5.40 -1.15 11.56
CA ASP A 9 5.32 -2.57 11.26
C ASP A 9 4.63 -2.83 9.91
N ASP A 10 4.65 -4.10 9.48
CA ASP A 10 4.08 -4.49 8.20
C ASP A 10 2.56 -4.29 8.17
N ILE A 11 2.13 -3.41 7.27
CA ILE A 11 0.72 -3.18 6.97
C ILE A 11 0.29 -3.81 5.64
N LEU A 12 1.24 -4.19 4.77
CA LEU A 12 0.96 -4.69 3.43
C LEU A 12 0.45 -6.12 3.47
N GLY A 13 1.09 -7.01 4.23
CA GLY A 13 0.66 -8.40 4.36
C GLY A 13 -0.81 -8.54 4.79
N PRO A 14 -1.23 -7.92 5.92
CA PRO A 14 -2.62 -7.93 6.36
C PRO A 14 -3.59 -7.26 5.37
N SER A 15 -3.17 -6.16 4.74
CA SER A 15 -3.97 -5.46 3.71
C SER A 15 -4.27 -6.38 2.53
N GLU A 16 -3.25 -7.05 2.00
CA GLU A 16 -3.38 -7.94 0.84
C GLU A 16 -4.17 -9.20 1.18
N ALA A 17 -3.99 -9.79 2.38
CA ALA A 17 -4.77 -10.93 2.84
C ALA A 17 -6.28 -10.62 2.92
N PHE A 18 -6.64 -9.39 3.31
CA PHE A 18 -8.02 -8.93 3.28
C PHE A 18 -8.51 -8.68 1.85
N ARG A 19 -7.72 -7.97 1.04
CA ARG A 19 -8.06 -7.67 -0.36
C ARG A 19 -8.27 -8.93 -1.19
N HIS A 20 -7.47 -9.97 -1.02
CA HIS A 20 -7.65 -11.24 -1.74
C HIS A 20 -9.00 -11.92 -1.49
N GLN A 21 -9.68 -11.62 -0.36
CA GLN A 21 -11.01 -12.13 -0.06
C GLN A 21 -12.13 -11.28 -0.69
N MET A 22 -11.79 -10.10 -1.23
CA MET A 22 -12.73 -9.15 -1.82
C MET A 22 -12.23 -8.76 -3.22
N ASP A 23 -12.87 -9.25 -4.28
CA ASP A 23 -12.54 -8.87 -5.67
C ASP A 23 -13.04 -7.44 -6.02
N TYR A 24 -12.67 -6.46 -5.19
CA TYR A 24 -13.16 -5.10 -5.24
C TYR A 24 -11.98 -4.12 -5.29
N TYR A 25 -11.32 -4.06 -6.44
CA TYR A 25 -10.35 -3.02 -6.78
C TYR A 25 -10.35 -2.77 -8.30
N SER A 26 -9.71 -1.69 -8.75
CA SER A 26 -9.93 -1.15 -10.11
C SER A 26 -9.28 -1.95 -11.26
N HIS A 27 -8.57 -3.07 -10.98
CA HIS A 27 -7.93 -3.95 -11.98
C HIS A 27 -7.19 -3.22 -13.13
N SER A 28 -6.76 -1.97 -12.89
CA SER A 28 -6.25 -1.11 -13.96
C SER A 28 -4.86 -1.55 -14.38
N ARG A 29 -4.65 -1.71 -15.68
CA ARG A 29 -3.32 -2.03 -16.26
C ARG A 29 -2.27 -0.94 -16.00
N ASP A 30 -2.72 0.28 -15.70
CA ASP A 30 -1.86 1.42 -15.38
C ASP A 30 -1.43 1.48 -13.91
N THR A 31 -1.93 0.58 -13.06
CA THR A 31 -1.65 0.57 -11.61
C THR A 31 -0.15 0.60 -11.29
N PRO A 32 0.73 -0.20 -11.93
CA PRO A 32 2.17 -0.14 -11.65
C PRO A 32 2.78 1.22 -11.96
N ARG A 33 2.37 1.84 -13.07
CA ARG A 33 2.85 3.18 -13.47
C ARG A 33 2.42 4.24 -12.48
N MET A 34 1.18 4.19 -11.99
CA MET A 34 0.70 5.15 -10.99
C MET A 34 1.42 4.98 -9.65
N ILE A 35 1.65 3.75 -9.22
CA ILE A 35 2.38 3.45 -7.99
C ILE A 35 3.82 3.93 -8.08
N GLU A 36 4.54 3.69 -9.18
CA GLU A 36 5.92 4.17 -9.31
C GLU A 36 6.00 5.69 -9.29
N LYS A 37 5.03 6.39 -9.89
CA LYS A 37 4.95 7.86 -9.77
C LYS A 37 4.87 8.32 -8.31
N LEU A 38 4.12 7.62 -7.46
CA LEU A 38 4.04 7.93 -6.03
C LEU A 38 5.33 7.54 -5.29
N ALA A 39 5.89 6.37 -5.58
CA ALA A 39 7.14 5.89 -4.98
C ALA A 39 8.34 6.82 -5.30
N SER A 40 8.36 7.43 -6.48
CA SER A 40 9.40 8.39 -6.88
C SER A 40 9.46 9.64 -6.00
N LEU A 41 8.40 9.96 -5.25
CA LEU A 41 8.38 11.05 -4.27
C LEU A 41 9.14 10.71 -2.98
N GLN A 42 9.63 9.46 -2.84
CA GLN A 42 10.35 8.97 -1.67
C GLN A 42 9.64 9.28 -0.34
N PRO A 43 8.35 8.91 -0.20
CA PRO A 43 7.60 9.28 1.00
C PRO A 43 8.13 8.54 2.23
N GLY A 44 8.43 9.29 3.29
CA GLY A 44 8.76 8.73 4.62
C GLY A 44 7.53 8.40 5.46
N MET A 45 6.34 8.83 5.03
CA MET A 45 5.07 8.62 5.72
C MET A 45 3.93 8.51 4.71
N LEU A 46 3.00 7.58 4.96
CA LEU A 46 1.79 7.38 4.19
C LEU A 46 0.57 7.64 5.09
N ALA A 47 -0.25 8.60 4.71
CA ALA A 47 -1.55 8.81 5.32
C ALA A 47 -2.56 7.81 4.72
N CYS A 48 -2.73 6.66 5.37
CA CYS A 48 -3.64 5.61 4.91
C CYS A 48 -5.10 6.02 5.11
N MET A 49 -5.96 5.79 4.10
CA MET A 49 -7.40 6.07 4.18
C MET A 49 -8.12 5.15 5.18
N HIS A 50 -7.61 3.93 5.37
CA HIS A 50 -8.12 2.96 6.33
C HIS A 50 -6.99 2.48 7.23
N GLY A 51 -7.25 2.45 8.54
CA GLY A 51 -6.26 2.05 9.53
C GLY A 51 -5.41 3.21 10.04
N SER A 52 -4.21 2.87 10.53
CA SER A 52 -3.24 3.82 11.06
C SER A 52 -2.43 4.45 9.91
N ALA A 53 -1.89 5.66 10.12
CA ALA A 53 -0.83 6.15 9.24
C ALA A 53 0.40 5.25 9.38
N TRP A 54 1.23 5.20 8.35
CA TRP A 54 2.44 4.39 8.34
C TRP A 54 3.67 5.24 8.09
N SER A 55 4.79 4.90 8.72
CA SER A 55 6.10 5.55 8.53
C SER A 55 7.22 4.55 8.30
N GLY A 56 8.20 4.94 7.46
CA GLY A 56 9.32 4.08 7.06
C GLY A 56 9.73 4.35 5.60
N ASP A 57 10.28 3.35 4.92
CA ASP A 57 10.51 3.41 3.47
C ASP A 57 9.20 3.27 2.68
N GLY A 58 8.49 4.39 2.52
CA GLY A 58 7.20 4.40 1.82
C GLY A 58 7.33 4.16 0.33
N ALA A 59 8.48 4.48 -0.28
CA ALA A 59 8.74 4.13 -1.67
C ALA A 59 8.86 2.61 -1.84
N GLY A 60 9.60 1.94 -0.96
CA GLY A 60 9.68 0.48 -0.91
C GLY A 60 8.31 -0.17 -0.73
N LEU A 61 7.54 0.30 0.26
CA LEU A 61 6.20 -0.23 0.54
C LEU A 61 5.25 -0.07 -0.67
N LEU A 62 5.26 1.10 -1.32
CA LEU A 62 4.47 1.35 -2.53
C LEU A 62 4.88 0.41 -3.67
N ARG A 63 6.18 0.19 -3.90
CA ARG A 63 6.64 -0.74 -4.94
C ARG A 63 6.20 -2.17 -4.66
N SER A 64 6.32 -2.65 -3.42
CA SER A 64 5.83 -3.97 -3.03
C SER A 64 4.32 -4.13 -3.25
N LEU A 65 3.53 -3.09 -2.95
CA LEU A 65 2.10 -3.07 -3.29
C LEU A 65 1.88 -3.17 -4.80
N GLY A 66 2.63 -2.41 -5.61
CA GLY A 66 2.50 -2.44 -7.07
C GLY A 66 2.80 -3.81 -7.67
N GLU A 67 3.81 -4.51 -7.15
CA GLU A 67 4.09 -5.88 -7.56
C GLU A 67 2.97 -6.85 -7.15
N ALA A 68 2.41 -6.70 -5.94
CA ALA A 68 1.33 -7.56 -5.48
C ALA A 68 0.06 -7.42 -6.34
N LEU A 69 -0.24 -6.19 -6.76
CA LEU A 69 -1.36 -5.89 -7.67
C LEU A 69 -1.09 -6.36 -9.11
N ALA A 70 0.17 -6.48 -9.54
CA ALA A 70 0.53 -6.95 -10.88
C ALA A 70 0.53 -8.48 -11.03
N ARG A 71 0.53 -9.24 -9.92
CA ARG A 71 0.58 -10.71 -9.90
C ARG A 71 -0.81 -11.39 -9.90
N GLN A 72 -1.88 -10.63 -10.10
CA GLN A 72 -3.27 -11.12 -10.15
C GLN A 72 -3.82 -11.08 -11.57
#